data_AF-A0A961QP46-F1
#
_entry.id   AF-A0A961QP46-F1
#
_cell.length_a   1.000
_cell.length_b   1.000
_cell.length_c   1.000
_cell.angle_alpha   90.00
_cell.angle_beta   90.00
_cell.angle_gamma   90.00
#
_symmetry.space_group_name_H-M   'P 1'
#
loop_
_entity.id
_entity.type
_entity.pdbx_description
1 polymer ?
#
loop_
_entity_poly.entity_id
_entity_poly.type
_entity_poly.pdbx_seq_one_letter_code
_entity_poly.pdbx_strand_id
1 'polypeptide(L)' 'MKKTTVLLAGVALSALSLPARAGDPELLVFDWAGFEEEGLFATYVEKYGDRPSYAFYGDDDEAYQKLA' A
#
# COMPACT_ATOMS: atom_id res chain seq x y z
N MET A 1 3.19 10.11 -42.55
CA MET A 1 2.69 8.79 -42.09
C MET A 1 3.64 8.12 -41.10
N LYS A 2 4.87 7.74 -41.48
CA LYS A 2 5.83 7.06 -40.57
C LYS A 2 6.13 7.81 -39.25
N LYS A 3 6.32 9.13 -39.30
CA LYS A 3 6.62 9.97 -38.11
C LYS A 3 5.44 10.03 -37.14
N THR A 4 4.22 10.15 -37.66
CA THR A 4 2.99 10.20 -36.87
C THR A 4 2.73 8.87 -36.16
N THR A 5 2.98 7.75 -36.84
CA THR A 5 2.90 6.41 -36.24
C THR A 5 3.91 6.20 -35.12
N VAL A 6 5.15 6.69 -35.29
CA VAL A 6 6.19 6.61 -34.25
C VAL A 6 5.84 7.47 -33.02
N LEU A 7 5.29 8.68 -33.23
CA LEU A 7 4.83 9.53 -32.12
C LEU A 7 3.66 8.89 -31.36
N LEU A 8 2.69 8.30 -32.08
CA LEU A 8 1.55 7.62 -31.45
C LEU A 8 1.99 6.40 -30.64
N ALA A 9 2.96 5.62 -31.16
CA ALA A 9 3.53 4.49 -30.46
C ALA A 9 4.30 4.91 -29.20
N GLY A 10 5.04 6.02 -29.25
CA GLY A 10 5.75 6.56 -28.08
C GLY A 10 4.82 7.04 -26.97
N VAL A 11 3.69 7.66 -27.32
CA VAL A 11 2.64 8.06 -26.35
C VAL A 11 1.96 6.84 -25.73
N ALA A 12 1.69 5.80 -26.52
CA ALA A 12 1.10 4.56 -26.00
C ALA A 12 2.04 3.83 -25.02
N LEU A 13 3.35 3.81 -25.30
CA LEU A 13 4.34 3.19 -24.41
C LEU A 13 4.50 3.96 -23.08
N SER A 14 4.38 5.29 -23.12
CA SER A 14 4.45 6.13 -21.91
C SER A 14 3.20 6.01 -21.03
N ALA A 15 2.03 5.76 -21.63
CA ALA A 15 0.80 5.48 -20.87
C ALA A 15 0.84 4.13 -20.13
N LEU A 16 1.58 3.13 -20.65
CA LEU A 16 1.76 1.82 -20.02
C LEU A 16 2.87 1.79 -18.95
N SER A 17 3.64 2.88 -18.82
CA SER A 17 4.74 3.00 -17.84
C SER A 17 4.37 3.86 -16.63
N LEU A 18 3.09 4.16 -16.44
CA LEU A 18 2.60 4.70 -15.17
C LEU A 18 2.94 3.69 -14.05
N PRO A 19 3.53 4.13 -12.92
CA PRO A 19 3.75 3.25 -11.80
C PRO A 19 2.41 2.66 -11.36
N ALA A 20 2.35 1.34 -11.21
CA ALA A 20 1.21 0.69 -10.58
C ALA A 20 1.07 1.28 -9.18
N ARG A 21 0.07 2.13 -8.97
CA ARG A 21 -0.27 2.57 -7.62
C ARG A 21 -0.94 1.38 -6.95
N ALA A 22 -0.34 0.87 -5.87
CA ALA A 22 -1.07 0.00 -4.96
C ALA A 22 -2.34 0.74 -4.52
N GLY A 23 -3.46 0.02 -4.47
CA GLY A 23 -4.78 0.60 -4.17
C GLY A 23 -4.92 1.14 -2.75
N ASP A 24 -3.90 0.98 -1.91
CA ASP A 24 -3.90 1.46 -0.55
C ASP A 24 -2.58 2.20 -0.26
N PRO A 25 -2.58 3.55 -0.24
CA PRO A 25 -1.40 4.34 0.09
C PRO A 25 -1.00 4.22 1.57
N GLU A 26 -1.87 3.71 2.45
CA GLU A 26 -1.61 3.55 3.87
C GLU A 26 -1.86 2.10 4.28
N LEU A 27 -0.81 1.31 4.51
CA LEU A 27 -0.99 -0.06 5.00
C LEU A 27 -1.76 -0.03 6.34
N LEU A 28 -3.01 -0.48 6.34
CA LEU A 28 -3.79 -0.70 7.55
C LEU A 28 -3.52 -2.10 8.14
N VAL A 29 -2.98 -2.13 9.35
CA VAL A 29 -2.72 -3.34 10.14
C VAL A 29 -3.86 -3.53 11.14
N PHE A 30 -4.54 -4.67 11.06
CA PHE A 30 -5.53 -5.10 12.04
C PHE A 30 -4.88 -6.11 12.99
N ASP A 31 -4.53 -5.68 14.20
CA ASP A 31 -3.74 -6.48 15.15
C ASP A 31 -4.07 -6.14 16.61
N TRP A 32 -3.49 -6.88 17.55
CA TRP A 32 -3.64 -6.66 18.98
C TRP A 32 -3.09 -5.31 19.42
N ALA A 33 -3.77 -4.66 20.37
CA ALA A 33 -3.23 -3.47 21.02
C ALA A 33 -1.89 -3.80 21.73
N GLY A 34 -0.86 -2.97 21.52
CA GLY A 34 0.49 -3.17 22.05
C GLY A 34 1.46 -3.89 21.11
N PHE A 35 1.02 -4.26 19.89
CA PHE A 35 1.88 -4.83 18.85
C PHE A 35 2.37 -3.78 17.83
N GLU A 36 2.16 -2.49 18.10
CA GLU A 36 2.70 -1.36 17.34
C GLU A 36 4.14 -0.96 17.71
N GLU A 37 4.92 -1.95 18.15
CA GLU A 37 6.33 -1.78 18.51
C GLU A 37 7.19 -1.49 17.27
N GLU A 38 7.99 -0.42 17.29
CA GLU A 38 8.77 0.04 16.12
C GLU A 38 9.71 -1.02 15.55
N GLY A 39 10.23 -1.92 16.39
CA GLY A 39 11.07 -3.03 15.96
C GLY A 39 10.37 -4.03 15.02
N LEU A 40 9.04 -4.10 15.03
CA LEU A 40 8.26 -5.04 14.22
C LEU A 40 8.03 -4.55 12.78
N PHE A 41 8.11 -3.24 12.54
CA PHE A 41 7.87 -2.64 11.21
C PHE A 41 9.01 -1.71 10.74
N ALA A 42 10.16 -1.70 11.41
CA ALA A 42 11.31 -0.89 11.01
C ALA A 42 11.71 -1.10 9.54
N THR A 43 11.70 -2.34 9.06
CA THR A 43 12.02 -2.68 7.65
C THR A 43 10.95 -2.21 6.66
N TYR A 44 9.69 -2.09 7.12
CA TYR A 44 8.62 -1.48 6.33
C TYR A 44 8.86 0.02 6.17
N VAL A 45 9.16 0.73 7.27
CA VAL A 45 9.47 2.17 7.24
C VAL A 45 10.70 2.45 6.38
N GLU A 46 11.76 1.65 6.47
CA GLU A 46 12.94 1.79 5.61
C GLU A 46 12.60 1.69 4.12
N LYS A 47 11.70 0.75 3.78
CA LYS A 47 11.35 0.46 2.39
C LYS A 47 10.33 1.43 1.80
N TYR A 48 9.37 1.88 2.61
CA TYR A 48 8.18 2.61 2.15
C TYR A 48 8.13 4.06 2.62
N GLY A 49 8.99 4.45 3.58
CA GLY A 49 9.14 5.82 4.05
C GLY A 49 8.06 6.30 5.01
N ASP A 50 7.11 5.42 5.37
CA ASP A 50 6.01 5.74 6.28
C ASP A 50 5.70 4.56 7.21
N ARG A 51 5.00 4.84 8.32
CA ARG A 51 4.54 3.84 9.28
C ARG A 51 3.21 3.23 8.81
N PRO A 52 2.91 1.98 9.19
CA PRO A 52 1.56 1.45 9.00
C PRO A 52 0.54 2.21 9.85
N SER A 53 -0.69 2.28 9.36
CA SER A 53 -1.88 2.64 10.14
C SER A 53 -2.37 1.40 10.91
N TYR A 54 -3.08 1.59 12.01
CA TYR A 54 -3.54 0.49 12.86
C TYR A 54 -5.03 0.58 13.21
N ALA A 55 -5.67 -0.58 13.23
CA ALA A 55 -6.96 -0.80 13.87
C ALA A 55 -6.77 -1.91 14.91
N PHE A 56 -6.80 -1.54 16.20
CA PHE A 56 -6.47 -2.48 17.27
C PHE A 56 -7.68 -3.29 17.75
N TYR A 57 -7.45 -4.44 18.35
CA TYR A 57 -8.41 -5.17 19.19
C TYR A 57 -7.73 -5.65 20.48
N GLY A 58 -8.50 -5.76 21.57
CA GLY A 58 -8.02 -6.20 22.88
C GLY A 58 -8.26 -7.68 23.16
N ASP A 59 -9.16 -8.32 22.42
CA ASP A 59 -9.45 -9.75 22.49
C ASP A 59 -10.09 -10.26 21.18
N ASP A 60 -10.22 -11.59 21.07
CA ASP A 60 -10.78 -12.25 19.89
C ASP A 60 -12.25 -11.86 19.65
N ASP A 61 -13.04 -11.68 20.70
CA ASP A 61 -14.46 -11.33 20.58
C ASP A 61 -14.62 -9.93 19.97
N GLU A 62 -13.83 -8.96 20.42
CA GLU A 62 -13.74 -7.62 19.82
C GLU A 62 -13.26 -7.69 18.37
N ALA A 63 -12.26 -8.54 18.09
CA ALA A 63 -11.74 -8.70 16.73
C ALA A 63 -12.83 -9.18 15.76
N TYR A 64 -13.58 -10.22 16.15
CA TYR A 64 -14.69 -10.75 15.35
C TYR A 64 -15.83 -9.75 15.21
N GLN A 65 -16.16 -8.99 16.26
CA GLN A 65 -17.18 -7.95 16.20
C GLN A 65 -16.84 -6.82 15.23
N LYS A 66 -15.55 -6.49 15.03
CA LYS A 66 -15.11 -5.45 14.08
C LYS A 66 -15.15 -5.89 12.61
N LEU A 67 -15.02 -7.19 12.36
CA LEU A 67 -14.98 -7.77 11.01
C LEU A 67 -16.36 -8.20 10.49
N ALA A 68 -17.32 -8.43 11.39
CA ALA A 68 -18.69 -8.80 11.06
C ALA A 68 -19.46 -7.63 10.43
#